data_AF-A0A7X9GDL1-F1
#
_entry.id   AF-A0A7X9GDL1-F1
#
_cell.length_a   1.000
_cell.length_b   1.000
_cell.length_c   1.000
_cell.angle_alpha   90.00
_cell.angle_beta   90.00
_cell.angle_gamma   90.00
#
_symmetry.space_group_name_H-M   'P 1'
#
loop_
_entity.id
_entity.type
_entity.pdbx_description
1 polymer ?
#
loop_
_entity_poly.entity_id
_entity_poly.type
_entity_poly.pdbx_seq_one_letter_code
_entity_poly.pdbx_strand_id
1 'polypeptide(L)' 'TSQGGAGIKAAQIIADQQVNALLTPLCGEKAAEVIKGAKIEIYKTVTSSIKDNIEAFNEGKLSPLEDIHPGYHGKGK' A
#
# COMPACT_ATOMS: atom_id res chain seq x y z
N THR A 1 10.30 -6.90 -15.18
CA THR A 1 9.20 -6.12 -14.58
C THR A 1 9.23 -4.76 -15.24
N SER A 2 8.10 -4.22 -15.70
CA SER A 2 8.15 -2.92 -16.40
C SER A 2 8.31 -1.81 -15.36
N GLN A 3 9.34 -0.99 -15.52
CA GLN A 3 9.59 0.22 -14.73
C GLN A 3 8.44 1.22 -15.04
N GLY A 4 7.30 1.07 -14.34
CA GLY A 4 6.10 1.88 -14.58
C GLY A 4 4.73 1.18 -14.52
N GLY A 5 4.62 0.01 -13.88
CA GLY A 5 3.31 -0.63 -13.65
C GLY A 5 2.33 0.22 -12.82
N ALA A 6 1.02 -0.05 -12.93
CA ALA A 6 -0.02 0.75 -12.29
C ALA A 6 0.18 0.95 -10.78
N GLY A 7 0.57 -0.10 -10.06
CA GLY A 7 0.86 -0.01 -8.62
C GLY A 7 2.04 0.89 -8.28
N ILE A 8 3.09 0.91 -9.12
CA ILE A 8 4.26 1.78 -8.93
C ILE A 8 3.85 3.25 -9.17
N LYS A 9 3.06 3.53 -10.22
CA LYS A 9 2.56 4.89 -10.48
C LYS A 9 1.66 5.40 -9.36
N ALA A 10 0.76 4.56 -8.85
CA ALA A 10 -0.06 4.90 -7.70
C ALA A 10 0.81 5.20 -6.46
N ALA A 11 1.86 4.41 -6.23
CA ALA A 11 2.77 4.65 -5.12
C ALA A 11 3.54 5.98 -5.25
N GLN A 12 3.96 6.35 -6.46
CA GLN A 12 4.58 7.65 -6.71
C GLN A 12 3.61 8.81 -6.42
N ILE A 13 2.38 8.72 -6.90
CA ILE A 13 1.33 9.74 -6.64
C ILE A 13 1.07 9.90 -5.14
N ILE A 14 1.05 8.80 -4.38
CA ILE A 14 0.87 8.84 -2.92
C ILE A 14 2.09 9.48 -2.24
N ALA A 15 3.31 9.15 -2.69
CA ALA A 15 4.53 9.75 -2.17
C ALA A 15 4.58 11.27 -2.38
N ASP A 16 4.15 11.76 -3.55
CA ASP A 16 4.06 13.19 -3.87
C ASP A 16 3.02 13.92 -3.00
N GLN A 17 1.98 13.24 -2.51
CA GLN A 17 0.95 13.83 -1.65
C GLN A 17 1.39 14.05 -0.19
N GLN A 18 2.61 13.65 0.19
CA GLN A 18 3.16 13.84 1.53
C GLN A 18 2.27 13.31 2.68
N VAL A 19 1.60 12.19 2.45
CA VAL A 19 0.76 11.53 3.47
C VAL A 19 1.62 10.79 4.50
N ASN A 20 1.08 10.54 5.69
CA ASN A 20 1.78 9.78 6.74
C ASN A 20 1.52 8.27 6.67
N ALA A 21 0.32 7.86 6.26
CA ALA A 21 -0.09 6.46 6.27
C ALA A 21 -0.91 6.08 5.03
N LEU A 22 -0.76 4.84 4.58
CA LEU A 22 -1.52 4.20 3.51
C LEU A 22 -2.27 2.98 4.07
N LEU A 23 -3.60 2.99 3.95
CA LEU A 23 -4.45 1.86 4.32
C LEU A 23 -4.76 1.02 3.08
N THR A 24 -4.32 -0.24 3.06
CA THR A 24 -4.60 -1.15 1.92
C THR A 24 -4.61 -2.61 2.39
N PRO A 25 -5.47 -3.48 1.82
CA PRO A 25 -5.48 -4.89 2.19
C PRO A 25 -4.20 -5.62 1.73
N LEU A 26 -3.63 -5.21 0.59
CA LEU A 26 -2.46 -5.83 -0.04
C LEU A 26 -1.61 -4.75 -0.72
N CYS A 27 -0.29 -4.99 -0.79
CA CYS A 27 0.63 -4.15 -1.53
C CYS A 27 1.70 -5.01 -2.21
N GLY A 28 1.99 -4.71 -3.47
CA GLY A 28 3.05 -5.40 -4.22
C GLY A 28 4.44 -4.85 -3.86
N GLU A 29 5.47 -5.70 -3.91
CA GLU A 29 6.85 -5.39 -3.53
C GLU A 29 7.36 -4.06 -4.07
N LYS A 30 7.30 -3.88 -5.40
CA LYS A 30 7.80 -2.65 -6.04
C LYS A 30 7.04 -1.39 -5.61
N ALA A 31 5.75 -1.49 -5.32
CA ALA A 31 4.97 -0.36 -4.82
C ALA A 31 5.31 -0.07 -3.35
N ALA A 32 5.42 -1.12 -2.53
CA ALA A 32 5.82 -1.01 -1.13
C ALA A 32 7.21 -0.40 -0.96
N GLU A 33 8.17 -0.72 -1.84
CA GLU A 33 9.50 -0.10 -1.86
C GLU A 33 9.43 1.42 -2.03
N VAL A 34 8.57 1.91 -2.94
CA VAL A 34 8.38 3.36 -3.16
C VAL A 34 7.73 4.03 -1.95
N ILE A 35 6.65 3.43 -1.42
CA ILE A 35 5.93 3.96 -0.25
C ILE A 35 6.83 4.01 1.00
N LYS A 36 7.58 2.93 1.27
CA LYS A 36 8.53 2.87 2.39
C LYS A 36 9.70 3.85 2.20
N GLY A 37 10.20 4.02 0.97
CA GLY A 37 11.22 5.01 0.64
C GLY A 37 10.77 6.46 0.91
N ALA A 38 9.47 6.74 0.75
CA ALA A 38 8.85 8.01 1.11
C ALA A 38 8.56 8.16 2.61
N LYS A 39 8.94 7.18 3.45
CA LYS A 39 8.68 7.13 4.91
C LYS A 39 7.19 7.14 5.27
N ILE A 40 6.38 6.53 4.41
CA ILE A 40 4.94 6.38 4.63
C ILE A 40 4.68 5.01 5.24
N GLU A 41 3.91 4.98 6.32
CA GLU A 41 3.53 3.74 7.00
C GLU A 41 2.40 3.02 6.23
N ILE A 42 2.44 1.70 6.18
CA ILE A 42 1.43 0.90 5.47
C ILE A 42 0.69 0.04 6.48
N TYR A 43 -0.64 0.10 6.47
CA TYR A 43 -1.50 -0.65 7.39
C TYR A 43 -2.48 -1.53 6.63
N LYS A 44 -2.73 -2.72 7.18
CA LYS A 44 -3.68 -3.68 6.63
C LYS A 44 -5.10 -3.31 7.03
N THR A 45 -5.95 -3.07 6.04
CA THR A 45 -7.40 -2.89 6.28
C THR A 45 -8.04 -4.22 6.70
N VAL A 46 -8.99 -4.14 7.64
CA VAL A 46 -9.65 -5.31 8.24
C VAL A 46 -11.05 -5.58 7.69
N THR A 47 -11.72 -4.57 7.14
CA THR A 47 -13.06 -4.69 6.55
C THR A 47 -13.12 -4.07 5.15
N SER A 48 -14.22 -4.28 4.44
CA SER A 48 -14.49 -3.64 3.14
C SER A 48 -15.01 -2.19 3.27
N SER A 49 -15.31 -1.74 4.49
CA SER A 49 -15.89 -0.42 4.75
C SER A 49 -14.78 0.62 4.97
N ILE A 50 -14.81 1.70 4.18
CA ILE A 50 -13.84 2.79 4.32
C ILE A 50 -13.95 3.41 5.73
N LYS A 51 -15.17 3.63 6.22
CA LYS A 51 -15.43 4.26 7.52
C LYS A 51 -14.84 3.44 8.65
N ASP A 52 -15.12 2.14 8.69
CA ASP A 52 -14.63 1.24 9.74
C ASP A 52 -13.09 1.17 9.75
N ASN A 53 -12.44 1.18 8.58
CA ASN A 53 -10.97 1.16 8.54
C ASN A 53 -10.37 2.48 9.03
N ILE A 54 -11.00 3.63 8.76
CA ILE A 54 -10.57 4.92 9.30
C ILE A 54 -10.73 4.94 10.82
N GLU A 55 -11.88 4.47 11.34
CA GLU A 55 -12.11 4.36 12.79
C GLU A 55 -11.08 3.43 13.44
N ALA A 56 -10.86 2.23 12.89
CA ALA A 56 -9.88 1.29 13.39
C ALA A 56 -8.44 1.83 13.33
N PHE A 57 -8.10 2.65 12.33
CA PHE A 57 -6.79 3.31 12.26
C PHE A 57 -6.62 4.33 13.38
N ASN A 58 -7.62 5.19 13.58
CA ASN A 58 -7.61 6.20 14.64
C ASN A 58 -7.58 5.55 16.05
N GLU A 59 -8.16 4.36 16.20
CA GLU A 59 -8.12 3.58 17.44
C GLU A 59 -6.83 2.75 17.60
N GLY A 60 -5.89 2.78 16.64
CA GLY A 60 -4.64 2.01 16.69
C GLY A 60 -4.82 0.50 16.57
N LYS A 61 -5.95 0.05 16.00
CA LYS A 61 -6.31 -1.37 15.85
C LYS A 61 -5.80 -2.00 14.56
N LEU A 62 -5.38 -1.19 13.58
CA LEU A 62 -4.81 -1.72 12.34
C LEU A 62 -3.36 -2.14 12.54
N SER A 63 -3.02 -3.33 12.06
CA SER A 63 -1.64 -3.83 12.07
C SER A 63 -0.85 -3.29 10.87
N PRO A 64 0.47 -3.08 11.02
CA PRO A 64 1.34 -2.80 9.89
C PRO A 64 1.22 -3.88 8.81
N LEU A 65 1.29 -3.49 7.55
CA LEU A 65 1.26 -4.42 6.42
C LEU A 65 2.67 -5.01 6.22
N GLU A 66 2.91 -6.15 6.88
CA GLU A 66 4.17 -6.90 6.77
C GLU A 66 4.20 -7.83 5.54
N ASP A 67 3.02 -8.29 5.10
CA ASP A 67 2.89 -9.22 3.99
C ASP A 67 2.89 -8.47 2.65
N ILE A 68 4.11 -8.29 2.12
CA ILE A 68 4.36 -7.65 0.83
C ILE A 68 4.58 -8.73 -0.22
N HIS A 69 3.62 -8.89 -1.14
CA HIS A 69 3.70 -9.91 -2.18
C HIS A 69 4.64 -9.48 -3.32
N PRO A 70 5.42 -10.40 -3.94
CA PRO A 70 6.34 -10.09 -5.05
C PRO A 70 5.68 -9.55 -6.33
N GLY A 71 4.35 -9.40 -6.34
CA GLY A 71 3.55 -8.99 -7.49
C GLY A 71 3.30 -10.14 -8.45
N TYR A 72 2.14 -10.11 -9.11
CA TYR A 72 1.80 -11.13 -10.11
C TYR A 72 2.55 -10.84 -11.42
N HIS A 73 3.68 -11.54 -11.63
CA HIS A 73 4.35 -11.55 -12.92
C HIS A 73 3.64 -12.51 -13.88
N GLY A 74 2.49 -12.07 -14.39
CA GLY A 74 1.90 -12.70 -15.55
C GLY A 74 2.89 -12.62 -16.70
N LYS A 75 3.59 -13.71 -17.00
CA LYS A 75 4.16 -13.93 -18.34
C LYS A 75 2.96 -13.95 -19.28
N GLY A 76 2.63 -12.80 -19.86
CA GLY A 76 1.67 -12.73 -20.95
C GLY A 76 2.09 -13.75 -22.02
N LYS A 77 1.19 -14.64 -22.37
CA LYS A 77 1.28 -15.40 -23.62
C LYS A 77 0.71 -14.54 -24.73
#